data_AF-A0A8T1WPE5-F1
#
_entry.id   AF-A0A8T1WPE5-F1
#
_cell.length_a   1.000
_cell.length_b   1.000
_cell.length_c   1.000
_cell.angle_alpha   90.00
_cell.angle_beta   90.00
_cell.angle_gamma   90.00
#
_symmetry.space_group_name_H-M   'P 1'
#
loop_
_entity.id
_entity.type
_entity.pdbx_description
1 polymer ?
#
loop_
_entity_poly.entity_id
_entity_poly.type
_entity_poly.pdbx_seq_one_letter_code
_entity_poly.pdbx_strand_id
1 'polypeptide(L)'
;MYELLLGKTPFYHENPREVGRRITTESVEFPNDFEEEHPFACDLISLLLVKSPESRPASMGEIKMHKFFTRTFSSPEGWERLLHREIEPPFVPKLNGPFDTSFFQTMDEDEENELDANVEPYFEDGSNIFSDF
;
A
#
# COMPACT_ATOMS: atom_id res chain seq x y z
N MET A 1 2.15 -2.33 4.48
CA MET A 1 3.10 -3.21 5.21
C MET A 1 2.39 -4.14 6.18
N TYR A 2 1.62 -3.64 7.15
CA TYR A 2 0.83 -4.49 8.07
C TYR A 2 -0.03 -5.51 7.32
N GLU A 3 -0.84 -5.08 6.36
CA GLU A 3 -1.71 -5.96 5.57
C GLU A 3 -0.93 -6.96 4.70
N LEU A 4 0.21 -6.57 4.14
CA LEU A 4 1.05 -7.48 3.36
C LEU A 4 1.64 -8.62 4.22
N LEU A 5 1.86 -8.38 5.50
CA LEU A 5 2.46 -9.35 6.42
C LEU A 5 1.40 -10.18 7.17
N LEU A 6 0.23 -9.59 7.46
CA LEU A 6 -0.81 -10.20 8.30
C LEU A 6 -2.12 -10.51 7.56
N GLY A 7 -2.25 -10.09 6.30
CA GLY A 7 -3.43 -10.34 5.46
C GLY A 7 -4.69 -9.57 5.86
N LYS A 8 -4.60 -8.58 6.75
CA LYS A 8 -5.72 -7.78 7.25
C LYS A 8 -5.31 -6.34 7.54
N THR A 9 -6.28 -5.44 7.63
CA THR A 9 -6.00 -4.03 7.99
C THR A 9 -5.76 -3.87 9.50
N PRO A 10 -4.94 -2.90 9.93
CA PRO A 10 -4.58 -2.73 11.34
C PRO A 10 -5.72 -2.18 12.22
N PHE A 11 -6.70 -1.49 11.65
CA PHE A 11 -7.80 -0.83 12.36
C PHE A 11 -9.18 -1.28 11.86
N TYR A 12 -9.34 -2.59 11.68
CA TYR A 12 -10.60 -3.15 11.17
C TYR A 12 -11.75 -3.00 12.16
N HIS A 13 -12.94 -2.64 11.64
CA HIS A 13 -14.22 -2.71 12.33
C HIS A 13 -15.35 -2.68 11.28
N GLU A 14 -16.51 -3.28 11.56
CA GLU A 14 -17.65 -3.32 10.63
C GLU A 14 -18.27 -1.94 10.39
N ASN A 15 -18.36 -1.13 11.46
CA ASN A 15 -18.83 0.25 11.38
C ASN A 15 -17.71 1.21 10.92
N PRO A 16 -17.88 1.95 9.80
CA PRO A 16 -16.88 2.90 9.29
C PRO A 16 -16.54 4.03 10.26
N ARG A 17 -17.49 4.47 11.09
CA ARG A 17 -17.23 5.51 12.11
C ARG A 17 -16.24 5.02 13.15
N GLU A 18 -16.33 3.73 13.51
CA GLU A 18 -15.38 3.14 14.44
C GLU A 18 -14.02 2.95 13.79
N VAL A 19 -13.94 2.55 12.52
CA VAL A 19 -12.66 2.53 11.79
C VAL A 19 -11.97 3.89 11.88
N GLY A 20 -12.71 4.97 11.61
CA GLY A 20 -12.20 6.35 11.75
C GLY A 20 -11.70 6.65 13.16
N ARG A 21 -12.48 6.31 14.20
CA ARG A 21 -12.07 6.48 15.59
C ARG A 21 -10.78 5.71 15.88
N ARG A 22 -10.72 4.42 15.55
CA ARG A 22 -9.56 3.54 15.76
C ARG A 22 -8.30 4.09 15.11
N ILE A 23 -8.39 4.54 13.86
CA ILE A 23 -7.27 5.18 13.14
C ILE A 23 -6.72 6.38 13.91
N THR A 24 -7.59 7.19 14.53
CA THR A 24 -7.17 8.41 15.24
C THR A 24 -6.73 8.16 16.69
N THR A 25 -7.30 7.16 17.38
CA THR A 25 -7.13 7.00 18.83
C THR A 25 -6.37 5.77 19.28
N GLU A 26 -6.42 4.66 18.54
CA GLU A 26 -5.92 3.36 19.02
C GLU A 26 -4.51 3.05 18.51
N SER A 27 -3.63 2.52 19.36
CA SER A 27 -2.35 1.97 18.92
C SER A 27 -2.56 0.75 18.02
N VAL A 28 -1.62 0.51 17.10
CA VAL A 28 -1.62 -0.72 16.30
C VAL A 28 -1.28 -1.91 17.21
N GLU A 29 -1.97 -3.03 16.99
CA GLU A 29 -1.75 -4.28 17.73
C GLU A 29 -1.24 -5.39 16.80
N PHE A 30 -0.42 -6.27 17.35
CA PHE A 30 0.18 -7.40 16.65
C PHE A 30 -0.14 -8.71 17.41
N PRO A 31 -0.31 -9.84 16.70
CA PRO A 31 -0.31 -11.15 17.35
C PRO A 31 1.05 -11.40 18.03
N ASN A 32 1.03 -11.95 19.25
CA ASN A 32 2.26 -12.18 20.05
C ASN A 32 3.33 -12.95 19.27
N ASP A 33 2.98 -14.09 18.67
CA ASP A 33 3.91 -14.94 17.92
C ASP A 33 4.56 -14.18 16.75
N PHE A 34 3.80 -13.28 16.10
CA PHE A 34 4.30 -12.47 14.99
C PHE A 34 5.27 -11.39 15.48
N GLU A 35 4.98 -10.77 16.62
CA GLU A 35 5.87 -9.78 17.23
C GLU A 35 7.20 -10.39 17.68
N GLU A 36 7.18 -11.62 18.19
CA GLU A 36 8.39 -12.38 18.54
C GLU A 36 9.23 -12.75 17.31
N GLU A 37 8.59 -13.17 16.22
CA GLU A 37 9.30 -13.58 14.99
C GLU A 37 9.78 -12.38 14.15
N HIS A 38 9.03 -11.27 14.17
CA HIS A 38 9.26 -10.12 13.31
C HIS A 38 9.28 -8.77 14.06
N PRO A 39 10.12 -8.63 15.10
CA PRO A 39 10.11 -7.46 15.98
C PRO A 39 10.44 -6.15 15.22
N PHE A 40 11.36 -6.20 14.25
CA PHE A 40 11.71 -5.02 13.45
C PHE A 40 10.60 -4.61 12.47
N ALA A 41 9.73 -5.53 12.05
CA ALA A 41 8.58 -5.19 11.23
C ALA A 41 7.53 -4.48 12.10
N CYS A 42 7.22 -5.03 13.28
CA CYS A 42 6.29 -4.42 14.24
C CYS A 42 6.75 -3.03 14.69
N ASP A 43 8.04 -2.86 14.95
CA ASP A 43 8.66 -1.58 15.31
C ASP A 43 8.47 -0.53 14.20
N LEU A 44 8.81 -0.86 12.96
CA LEU A 44 8.63 0.03 11.82
C LEU A 44 7.14 0.37 11.58
N ILE A 45 6.23 -0.60 11.68
CA ILE A 45 4.79 -0.33 11.54
C ILE A 45 4.32 0.63 12.62
N SER A 46 4.73 0.40 13.88
CA SER A 46 4.36 1.25 15.02
C SER A 46 4.85 2.69 14.82
N LEU A 47 6.09 2.85 14.35
CA LEU A 47 6.67 4.16 14.02
C LEU A 47 5.90 4.86 12.88
N LEU A 48 5.48 4.12 11.85
CA LEU A 48 4.72 4.69 10.73
C LEU A 48 3.26 5.04 11.10
N LEU A 49 2.68 4.32 12.07
CA LEU A 49 1.28 4.47 12.51
C LEU A 49 1.11 5.30 13.79
N VAL A 50 2.17 5.96 14.27
CA VAL A 50 2.05 6.89 15.40
C VAL A 50 1.11 8.05 15.06
N LYS A 51 0.28 8.43 16.03
CA LYS A 51 -0.85 9.35 15.81
C LYS A 51 -0.39 10.76 15.49
N SER A 52 0.52 11.29 16.31
CA SER A 52 1.15 12.58 16.08
C SER A 52 2.04 12.50 14.84
N PRO A 53 1.75 13.28 13.79
CA PRO A 53 2.59 13.32 12.58
C PRO A 53 4.02 13.76 12.87
N GLU A 54 4.24 14.61 13.87
CA GLU A 54 5.54 15.14 14.27
C GLU A 54 6.45 14.05 14.86
N SER A 55 5.87 12.98 15.39
CA SER A 55 6.59 11.82 15.91
C SER A 55 6.88 10.75 14.85
N ARG A 56 6.36 10.90 13.62
CA ARG A 56 6.68 10.00 12.51
C ARG A 56 8.09 10.31 11.98
N PRO A 57 8.77 9.33 11.36
CA PRO A 57 10.03 9.58 10.68
C PRO A 57 9.93 10.80 9.75
N ALA A 58 10.79 11.79 9.97
CA ALA A 58 10.70 13.09 9.30
C ALA A 58 11.26 13.04 7.87
N SER A 59 12.00 11.98 7.53
CA SER A 59 12.68 11.83 6.26
C SER A 59 12.70 10.38 5.76
N MET A 60 12.83 10.24 4.45
CA MET A 60 13.08 8.93 3.83
C MET A 60 14.40 8.30 4.33
N GLY A 61 15.38 9.12 4.70
CA GLY A 61 16.66 8.65 5.24
C GLY A 61 16.48 7.87 6.54
N GLU A 62 15.66 8.37 7.46
CA GLU A 62 15.32 7.68 8.72
C GLU A 62 14.64 6.33 8.46
N ILE A 63 13.70 6.28 7.52
CA ILE A 63 13.00 5.04 7.15
C ILE A 63 13.99 4.03 6.55
N LYS A 64 14.86 4.46 5.63
CA LYS A 64 15.85 3.60 4.97
C LYS A 64 16.89 3.01 5.94
N MET A 65 17.19 3.72 7.03
CA MET A 65 18.11 3.27 8.08
C MET A 65 17.47 2.28 9.08
N HIS A 66 16.16 2.04 8.99
CA HIS A 66 15.48 1.16 9.92
C HIS A 66 15.97 -0.30 9.81
N LYS A 67 16.15 -0.97 10.96
CA LYS A 67 16.64 -2.35 11.06
C LYS A 67 15.80 -3.38 10.29
N PHE A 68 14.54 -3.05 10.00
CA PHE A 68 13.69 -3.86 9.14
C PHE A 68 14.35 -4.13 7.78
N PHE A 69 14.99 -3.13 7.19
CA PHE A 69 15.58 -3.24 5.86
C PHE A 69 16.96 -3.90 5.87
N THR A 70 17.64 -4.03 7.02
CA THR A 70 19.01 -4.57 7.06
C THR A 70 19.09 -6.05 6.69
N ARG A 71 17.97 -6.78 6.78
CA ARG A 71 17.87 -8.16 6.28
C ARG A 71 17.97 -8.23 4.75
N THR A 72 17.47 -7.22 4.05
CA THR A 72 17.41 -7.17 2.58
C THR A 72 18.55 -6.35 2.00
N PHE A 73 18.91 -5.24 2.65
CA PHE A 73 19.98 -4.33 2.24
C PHE A 73 21.01 -4.25 3.37
N SER A 74 22.11 -5.00 3.23
CA SER A 74 23.21 -4.98 4.20
C SER A 74 24.06 -3.70 4.11
N SER A 75 23.87 -2.89 3.07
CA SER A 75 24.62 -1.67 2.82
C SER A 75 23.76 -0.63 2.08
N PRO A 76 24.10 0.67 2.13
CA PRO A 76 23.37 1.74 1.44
C PRO A 76 23.23 1.51 -0.07
N GLU A 77 24.21 0.84 -0.68
CA GLU A 77 24.21 0.48 -2.11
C GLU A 77 23.04 -0.43 -2.49
N GLY A 78 22.45 -1.17 -1.53
CA GLY A 78 21.25 -1.98 -1.77
C GLY A 78 20.07 -1.15 -2.30
N TRP A 79 19.94 0.10 -1.86
CA TRP A 79 18.90 1.01 -2.34
C TRP A 79 19.13 1.46 -3.78
N GLU A 80 20.40 1.70 -4.16
CA GLU A 80 20.76 2.06 -5.53
C GLU A 80 20.55 0.89 -6.50
N ARG A 81 20.90 -0.33 -6.07
CA ARG A 81 20.64 -1.56 -6.83
C ARG A 81 19.14 -1.80 -7.02
N LEU A 82 18.33 -1.55 -5.99
CA LEU A 82 16.87 -1.60 -6.10
C LEU A 82 16.37 -0.59 -7.14
N LEU A 83 16.86 0.65 -7.08
CA LEU A 83 16.49 1.71 -8.02
C LEU A 83 16.83 1.35 -9.48
N HIS A 84 18.01 0.74 -9.70
CA HIS A 84 18.43 0.24 -11.01
C HIS A 84 17.81 -1.10 -11.42
N ARG A 85 16.87 -1.66 -10.62
CA ARG A 85 16.20 -2.94 -10.88
C ARG A 85 17.18 -4.12 -10.98
N GLU A 86 18.28 -4.06 -10.24
CA GLU A 86 19.32 -5.11 -10.18
C GLU A 86 19.08 -6.16 -9.09
N ILE A 87 17.94 -6.08 -8.40
CA ILE A 87 17.52 -7.01 -7.36
C ILE A 87 16.38 -7.85 -7.93
N GLU A 88 16.56 -9.16 -7.89
CA GLU A 88 15.53 -10.11 -8.32
C GLU A 88 14.32 -10.01 -7.38
N PRO A 89 13.10 -9.81 -7.91
CA PRO A 89 11.91 -9.77 -7.08
C PRO A 89 11.60 -11.17 -6.52
N PRO A 90 11.07 -11.27 -5.29
CA PRO A 90 10.76 -12.57 -4.67
C PRO A 90 9.63 -13.32 -5.38
N PHE A 91 8.85 -12.62 -6.21
CA PHE A 91 7.77 -13.18 -7.02
C PHE A 91 7.80 -12.56 -8.41
N VAL A 92 7.87 -13.41 -9.43
CA VAL A 92 7.72 -13.03 -10.84
C VAL A 92 6.45 -13.71 -11.37
N PRO A 93 5.40 -12.95 -11.74
CA PRO A 93 4.18 -13.54 -12.29
C PRO A 93 4.48 -14.22 -13.64
N LYS A 94 3.90 -15.40 -13.86
CA LYS A 94 4.00 -16.11 -15.13
C LYS A 94 2.91 -15.63 -16.06
N LEU A 95 3.30 -14.97 -17.14
CA LEU A 95 2.38 -14.44 -18.15
C LEU A 95 2.42 -15.31 -19.41
N ASN A 96 1.26 -15.45 -20.05
CA ASN A 96 1.06 -16.19 -21.29
C ASN A 96 1.34 -15.34 -22.54
N GLY A 97 1.57 -14.04 -22.39
CA GLY A 97 1.90 -13.13 -23.48
C GLY A 97 1.77 -11.65 -23.09
N PRO A 98 2.03 -10.72 -24.02
CA PRO A 98 1.97 -9.28 -23.77
C PRO A 98 0.55 -8.75 -23.48
N PHE A 99 -0.49 -9.54 -23.79
CA PHE A 99 -1.90 -9.18 -23.57
C PHE A 99 -2.55 -10.03 -22.48
N ASP A 100 -1.76 -10.71 -21.64
CA ASP A 100 -2.29 -11.54 -20.56
C ASP A 100 -2.91 -10.68 -19.45
N THR A 101 -4.22 -10.84 -19.22
CA THR A 101 -5.00 -10.16 -18.18
C THR A 101 -5.35 -11.07 -16.99
N SER A 102 -4.78 -12.27 -16.89
CA SER A 102 -5.14 -13.29 -15.89
C SER A 102 -4.91 -12.90 -14.42
N PHE A 103 -4.09 -11.89 -14.15
CA PHE A 103 -3.88 -11.34 -12.81
C PHE A 103 -4.85 -10.20 -12.46
N PHE A 104 -5.78 -9.84 -13.36
CA PHE A 104 -6.83 -8.87 -13.13
C PHE A 104 -8.18 -9.58 -12.95
N GLN A 105 -9.09 -8.94 -12.23
CA GLN A 105 -10.47 -9.40 -12.13
C GLN A 105 -11.20 -9.09 -13.44
N THR A 106 -12.02 -10.04 -13.90
CA THR A 106 -12.94 -9.83 -15.01
C THR A 106 -14.18 -9.12 -14.50
N MET A 107 -14.54 -8.01 -15.13
CA MET A 107 -15.85 -7.39 -14.93
C MET A 107 -16.89 -8.20 -15.69
N ASP A 108 -18.06 -8.38 -15.09
CA ASP A 108 -19.22 -8.94 -15.80
C ASP A 108 -20.02 -7.83 -16.49
N GLU A 109 -20.98 -8.24 -17.34
CA GLU A 109 -21.80 -7.32 -18.12
C GLU A 109 -22.63 -6.39 -17.21
N ASP A 110 -23.02 -6.86 -16.03
CA ASP A 110 -23.81 -6.06 -15.09
C ASP A 110 -22.96 -4.95 -14.45
N GLU A 111 -21.74 -5.26 -14.02
CA GLU A 111 -20.76 -4.27 -13.54
C GLU A 111 -20.41 -3.24 -14.62
N GLU A 112 -20.24 -3.66 -15.87
CA GLU A 112 -19.97 -2.77 -17.00
C GLU A 112 -21.16 -1.82 -17.27
N ASN A 113 -22.38 -2.36 -17.29
CA ASN A 113 -23.59 -1.57 -17.49
C ASN A 113 -23.84 -0.56 -16.36
N GLU A 114 -23.53 -0.90 -15.10
CA GLU A 114 -23.63 0.03 -13.97
C GLU A 114 -22.65 1.20 -14.10
N LEU A 115 -21.43 0.95 -14.57
CA LEU A 115 -20.44 2.01 -14.80
C LEU A 115 -20.90 2.97 -15.90
N ASP A 116 -21.40 2.43 -17.02
CA ASP A 116 -21.88 3.21 -18.16
C ASP A 116 -23.15 4.01 -17.82
N ALA A 117 -24.04 3.47 -16.99
CA ALA A 117 -25.27 4.15 -16.58
C ALA A 117 -25.01 5.44 -15.76
N ASN A 118 -23.84 5.53 -15.11
CA ASN A 118 -23.45 6.67 -14.28
C ASN A 118 -22.56 7.69 -15.01
N VAL A 119 -22.31 7.50 -16.30
CA VAL A 119 -21.59 8.47 -17.12
C VAL A 119 -22.53 9.61 -17.47
N GLU A 120 -22.38 10.75 -16.79
CA GLU A 120 -23.04 11.98 -17.23
C GLU A 120 -22.54 12.34 -18.63
N PRO A 121 -23.43 12.52 -19.63
CA PRO A 121 -23.01 12.93 -20.96
C PRO A 121 -22.29 14.28 -20.85
N TYR A 122 -21.07 14.35 -21.39
CA TYR A 122 -20.36 15.60 -21.50
C TYR A 122 -21.12 16.54 -22.43
N PHE A 123 -21.66 17.62 -21.89
CA PHE A 123 -22.25 18.70 -22.67
C PHE A 123 -21.17 19.77 -22.87
N GLU A 124 -20.85 20.06 -24.14
CA GLU A 124 -19.86 21.05 -24.52
C GLU A 124 -20.35 22.46 -24.12
N ASP A 125 -20.02 22.88 -22.90
CA ASP A 125 -20.40 24.18 -22.31
C ASP A 125 -19.38 25.30 -22.64
N GLY A 126 -18.44 25.02 -23.53
CA GLY A 126 -17.34 25.90 -23.89
C GLY A 126 -16.18 25.87 -22.89
N SER A 127 -16.30 25.15 -21.77
CA SER A 127 -15.20 24.83 -20.86
C SER A 127 -14.65 23.45 -21.20
N ASN A 128 -13.65 23.42 -22.08
CA ASN A 128 -12.84 22.22 -22.19
C ASN A 128 -11.85 22.20 -21.01
N ILE A 129 -12.30 21.74 -19.85
CA ILE A 129 -11.48 21.59 -18.64
C ILE A 129 -10.31 20.61 -18.83
N PHE A 130 -10.31 19.87 -19.95
CA PHE A 130 -9.25 18.96 -20.39
C PHE A 130 -8.48 19.50 -21.60
N SER A 131 -8.57 20.80 -21.91
CA SER A 131 -7.89 21.39 -23.08
C SER A 131 -6.38 21.20 -23.06
N ASP A 132 -5.81 21.09 -21.86
CA ASP A 132 -4.38 20.94 -21.60
C ASP A 132 -4.03 19.54 -21.06
N PHE A 133 -4.94 18.57 -21.20
CA PHE A 133 -4.67 17.16 -20.91
C PHE A 133 -3.98 16.49 -22.11
#